data_AF-A0A1G3BJN2-F1
#
_entry.id   AF-A0A1G3BJN2-F1
#
_cell.length_a   1.000
_cell.length_b   1.000
_cell.length_c   1.000
_cell.angle_alpha   90.00
_cell.angle_beta   90.00
_cell.angle_gamma   90.00
#
_symmetry.space_group_name_H-M   'P 1'
#
loop_
_entity.id
_entity.type
_entity.pdbx_description
1 polymer ?
#
loop_
_entity_poly.entity_id
_entity_poly.type
_entity_poly.pdbx_seq_one_letter_code
_entity_poly.pdbx_strand_id
1 'polypeptide(L)'
;MTEIKVFTSPGCSACAQVKEYLRKADIEYTECNILEQEAAEELKELGAISVPCVVAGDMIIRGFDKPKLDELIACLTAEACA
;
A
#
# COMPACT_ATOMS: atom_id res chain seq x y z
N MET A 1 -14.24 -8.28 1.29
CA MET A 1 -13.57 -7.41 0.31
C MET A 1 -12.24 -7.07 0.91
N THR A 2 -11.17 -7.46 0.26
CA THR A 2 -9.81 -7.17 0.72
C THR A 2 -9.55 -5.69 0.47
N GLU A 3 -9.78 -4.84 1.47
CA GLU A 3 -9.50 -3.40 1.33
C GLU A 3 -7.99 -3.18 1.33
N ILE A 4 -7.51 -2.58 0.24
CA ILE A 4 -6.10 -2.24 0.08
C ILE A 4 -5.93 -0.76 0.37
N LYS A 5 -5.20 -0.42 1.42
CA LYS A 5 -4.85 0.96 1.76
C LYS A 5 -3.37 1.22 1.49
N VAL A 6 -3.08 2.26 0.73
CA VAL A 6 -1.73 2.64 0.37
C VAL A 6 -1.40 3.96 1.04
N PHE A 7 -0.60 3.89 2.09
CA PHE A 7 -0.13 5.06 2.81
C PHE A 7 1.08 5.67 2.10
N THR A 8 0.92 6.89 1.61
CA THR A 8 1.95 7.61 0.85
C THR A 8 2.19 9.00 1.39
N SER A 9 3.40 9.52 1.14
CA SER A 9 3.78 10.90 1.47
C SER A 9 4.19 11.66 0.20
N PRO A 10 3.69 12.88 -0.02
CA PRO A 10 4.13 13.74 -1.10
C PRO A 10 5.55 14.23 -0.84
N GLY A 11 6.40 14.11 -1.86
CA GLY A 11 7.83 14.39 -1.76
C GLY A 11 8.72 13.13 -1.75
N CYS A 12 8.12 11.93 -1.74
CA CYS A 12 8.88 10.68 -1.84
C CYS A 12 8.71 10.05 -3.23
N SER A 13 9.79 10.00 -4.01
CA SER A 13 9.82 9.40 -5.35
C SER A 13 9.41 7.92 -5.35
N ALA A 14 9.73 7.18 -4.29
CA ALA A 14 9.36 5.77 -4.13
C ALA A 14 7.86 5.57 -3.93
N CYS A 15 7.17 6.49 -3.24
CA CYS A 15 5.72 6.43 -3.05
C CYS A 15 4.96 6.57 -4.38
N ALA A 16 5.42 7.45 -5.27
CA ALA A 16 4.83 7.61 -6.60
C ALA A 16 4.97 6.35 -7.45
N GLN A 17 6.10 5.64 -7.33
CA GLN A 17 6.32 4.37 -8.03
C GLN A 17 5.34 3.28 -7.55
N VAL A 18 5.08 3.16 -6.25
CA VAL A 18 4.08 2.22 -5.70
C VAL A 18 2.70 2.47 -6.28
N LYS A 19 2.24 3.73 -6.24
CA LYS A 19 0.92 4.10 -6.79
C LYS A 19 0.79 3.74 -8.26
N GLU A 20 1.79 4.09 -9.06
CA GLU A 20 1.76 3.77 -10.49
C GLU A 20 1.79 2.26 -10.74
N TYR A 21 2.51 1.50 -9.90
CA TYR A 21 2.58 0.05 -10.02
C TYR A 21 1.23 -0.62 -9.72
N LEU A 22 0.57 -0.23 -8.62
CA LEU A 22 -0.76 -0.74 -8.27
C LEU A 22 -1.81 -0.32 -9.29
N ARG A 23 -1.75 0.92 -9.80
CA ARG A 23 -2.64 1.40 -10.86
C ARG A 23 -2.45 0.65 -12.18
N LYS A 24 -1.20 0.29 -12.54
CA LYS A 24 -0.92 -0.54 -13.73
C LYS A 24 -1.43 -1.96 -13.60
N ALA A 25 -1.51 -2.48 -12.37
CA ALA A 25 -2.08 -3.79 -12.09
C ALA A 25 -3.63 -3.80 -12.10
N ASP A 26 -4.28 -2.65 -12.29
CA ASP A 26 -5.74 -2.49 -12.26
C ASP A 26 -6.39 -2.99 -10.96
N ILE A 27 -5.68 -2.84 -9.85
CA ILE A 27 -6.15 -3.24 -8.53
C ILE A 27 -6.85 -2.05 -7.87
N GLU A 28 -8.03 -2.28 -7.29
CA GLU A 28 -8.71 -1.29 -6.47
C GLU A 28 -7.97 -1.11 -5.14
N TYR A 29 -7.45 0.10 -4.91
CA TYR A 29 -6.81 0.48 -3.66
C TYR A 29 -7.23 1.89 -3.24
N THR A 30 -7.32 2.09 -1.94
CA THR A 30 -7.53 3.37 -1.29
C THR A 30 -6.19 4.03 -1.05
N GLU A 31 -5.95 5.19 -1.67
CA GLU A 31 -4.79 5.99 -1.33
C GLU A 31 -5.04 6.79 -0.05
N CYS A 32 -4.18 6.62 0.95
CA CYS A 32 -4.18 7.42 2.18
C CYS A 32 -2.93 8.31 2.18
N ASN A 33 -3.13 9.61 2.13
CA ASN A 33 -2.02 10.56 2.15
C ASN A 33 -1.70 10.95 3.60
N ILE A 34 -0.48 10.66 4.08
CA ILE A 34 -0.08 10.99 5.46
C ILE A 34 0.00 12.50 5.74
N LEU A 35 -0.21 13.37 4.75
CA LEU A 35 -0.46 14.80 4.99
C LEU A 35 -1.81 15.06 5.65
N GLU A 36 -2.79 14.18 5.41
CA GLU A 36 -4.08 14.28 6.08
C GLU A 36 -3.94 13.75 7.50
N GLN A 37 -4.49 14.49 8.47
CA GLN A 37 -4.45 14.11 9.89
C GLN A 37 -4.97 12.69 10.11
N GLU A 38 -6.08 12.35 9.45
CA GLU A 38 -6.74 11.05 9.59
C GLU A 38 -5.83 9.88 9.12
N ALA A 39 -5.17 10.02 7.97
CA ALA A 39 -4.23 9.02 7.47
C ALA A 39 -2.93 8.97 8.30
N ALA A 40 -2.49 10.09 8.87
CA ALA A 40 -1.33 10.13 9.75
C ALA A 40 -1.62 9.46 11.10
N GLU A 41 -2.85 9.58 11.61
CA GLU A 41 -3.33 8.89 12.80
C GLU A 41 -3.49 7.39 12.53
N GLU A 42 -4.12 6.98 11.42
CA GLU A 42 -4.20 5.56 11.03
C GLU A 42 -2.81 4.94 10.89
N LEU A 43 -1.85 5.63 10.26
CA LEU A 43 -0.47 5.12 10.12
C LEU A 43 0.19 4.88 11.49
N LYS A 44 -0.05 5.78 12.45
CA LYS A 44 0.45 5.64 13.83
C LYS A 44 -0.23 4.47 14.55
N GLU A 45 -1.54 4.30 14.40
CA GLU A 45 -2.29 3.18 14.97
C GLU A 45 -1.83 1.84 14.39
N LEU A 46 -1.52 1.79 13.09
CA LEU A 46 -0.94 0.63 12.40
C LEU A 46 0.51 0.33 12.84
N GLY A 47 1.12 1.19 13.65
CA GLY A 47 2.51 1.06 14.10
C GLY A 47 3.52 1.15 12.94
N ALA A 48 3.12 1.77 11.83
CA ALA A 48 3.99 2.00 10.68
C ALA A 48 4.70 3.35 10.85
N ILE A 49 6.03 3.32 10.92
CA ILE A 49 6.88 4.50 11.13
C ILE A 49 7.62 4.86 9.83
N SER A 50 7.36 4.12 8.75
CA SER A 50 8.15 4.16 7.52
C SER A 50 7.21 4.22 6.33
N VAL A 51 7.34 5.27 5.52
CA VAL A 51 6.74 5.34 4.19
C VAL A 51 7.72 4.83 3.14
N PRO A 52 7.25 4.19 2.05
CA PRO A 52 5.84 3.85 1.77
C PRO A 52 5.33 2.68 2.63
N CYS A 53 4.04 2.66 2.94
CA CYS A 53 3.41 1.56 3.66
C CYS A 53 2.16 1.11 2.89
N VAL A 54 2.04 -0.18 2.63
CA VAL A 54 0.92 -0.79 1.90
C VAL A 54 0.24 -1.77 2.85
N VAL A 55 -1.06 -1.61 3.02
CA VAL A 55 -1.91 -2.51 3.79
C VAL A 55 -2.87 -3.15 2.80
N ALA A 56 -2.97 -4.47 2.81
CA ALA A 56 -3.91 -5.22 1.97
C ALA A 56 -4.55 -6.31 2.82
N GLY A 57 -5.76 -6.06 3.32
CA GLY A 57 -6.39 -6.93 4.29
C GLY A 57 -5.49 -7.17 5.51
N ASP A 58 -5.06 -8.42 5.70
CA ASP A 58 -4.17 -8.84 6.79
C ASP A 58 -2.67 -8.64 6.52
N MET A 59 -2.29 -8.30 5.29
CA MET A 59 -0.89 -8.06 4.93
C MET A 59 -0.51 -6.59 5.12
N ILE A 60 0.53 -6.36 5.93
CA ILE A 60 1.10 -5.02 6.14
C ILE A 60 2.54 -5.01 5.62
N ILE A 61 2.77 -4.36 4.48
CA ILE A 61 4.09 -4.09 3.95
C ILE A 61 4.56 -2.72 4.43
N ARG A 62 5.68 -2.72 5.15
CA ARG A 62 6.40 -1.51 5.54
C ARG A 62 7.61 -1.34 4.61
N GLY A 63 7.74 -0.20 3.96
CA GLY A 63 8.84 0.16 3.05
C GLY A 63 8.54 -0.02 1.56
N PHE A 64 9.47 0.45 0.72
CA PHE A 64 9.43 0.26 -0.74
C PHE A 64 10.16 -1.03 -1.13
N ASP A 65 9.48 -2.16 -0.95
CA ASP A 65 9.98 -3.45 -1.42
C ASP A 65 9.25 -3.84 -2.70
N LYS A 66 9.88 -3.56 -3.86
CA LYS A 66 9.45 -4.10 -5.16
C LYS A 66 9.05 -5.58 -5.13
N PRO A 67 9.84 -6.51 -4.54
CA PRO A 67 9.45 -7.92 -4.51
C PRO A 67 8.21 -8.19 -3.67
N LYS A 68 8.03 -7.47 -2.55
CA LYS A 68 6.82 -7.65 -1.73
C LYS A 68 5.58 -7.06 -2.39
N LEU A 69 5.72 -5.94 -3.12
CA LEU A 69 4.63 -5.39 -3.92
C LEU A 69 4.19 -6.38 -4.99
N ASP A 70 5.16 -6.98 -5.69
CA ASP A 70 4.90 -7.99 -6.72
C ASP A 70 4.23 -9.23 -6.11
N GLU A 71 4.72 -9.69 -4.96
CA GLU A 71 4.12 -10.80 -4.21
C GLU A 71 2.69 -10.48 -3.74
N LEU A 72 2.44 -9.25 -3.28
CA LEU A 72 1.13 -8.82 -2.80
C LEU A 72 0.13 -8.66 -3.95
N ILE A 73 0.58 -8.10 -5.08
CA ILE A 73 -0.20 -8.03 -6.33
C ILE A 73 -0.45 -9.44 -6.88
N ALA A 74 0.55 -10.31 -6.86
CA ALA A 74 0.40 -11.70 -7.25
C ALA A 74 -0.60 -12.41 -6.33
N CYS A 75 -0.56 -12.17 -5.02
CA CYS A 75 -1.49 -12.77 -4.07
C CYS A 75 -2.93 -12.28 -4.26
N LEU A 76 -3.13 -11.00 -4.57
CA LEU A 76 -4.45 -10.41 -4.82
C LEU A 76 -5.02 -10.78 -6.20
N THR A 77 -4.19 -10.74 -7.24
CA THR A 77 -4.59 -11.18 -8.58
C THR A 77 -4.76 -12.71 -8.64
N ALA A 78 -4.10 -13.45 -7.75
CA ALA A 78 -4.27 -14.88 -7.54
C ALA A 78 -5.34 -15.25 -6.49
N GLU A 79 -6.31 -14.38 -6.18
CA GLU A 79 -7.59 -14.80 -5.56
C GLU A 79 -8.38 -15.84 -6.43
N ALA A 80 -7.78 -16.37 -7.51
CA ALA A 80 -8.17 -17.59 -8.22
C ALA A 80 -7.32 -18.85 -7.90
N CYS A 81 -6.41 -18.84 -6.92
CA CYS A 81 -5.57 -19.99 -6.59
C CYS A 81 -5.88 -20.56 -5.19
N ALA A 82 -7.03 -21.26 -5.14
CA ALA A 82 -7.37 -22.46 -4.35
C ALA A 82 -7.01 -22.52 -2.85
#